data_AF-A0AA86P1Q4-F1
#
_entry.id   AF-A0AA86P1Q4-F1
#
_cell.length_a   1.000
_cell.length_b   1.000
_cell.length_c   1.000
_cell.angle_alpha   90.00
_cell.angle_beta   90.00
_cell.angle_gamma   90.00
#
_symmetry.space_group_name_H-M   'P 1'
#
loop_
_entity.id
_entity.type
_entity.pdbx_description
1 polymer ?
#
loop_
_entity_poly.entity_id
_entity_poly.type
_entity_poly.pdbx_seq_one_letter_code
_entity_poly.pdbx_strand_id
1 'polypeptide(L)'
;MLVLAWSSCVSQTQLLFFGSDKCSECAKLWKDLSNSFEKDFAQIVKELNVPYTEKITLVNVVCDSDPSMCVDYNVTRGPVFFLVQNGNKYRFPAIYNPELVTKWAVGMIQNCLISVVDEEEISTGLSTVKMTSYFMLKAPTPFLEYIFAEFKGKVLAGWILSDTMELYVIRGGKKIQFEGDFTNSSQVRLFILRNKNPRFQLIKREVFDMLVDELPMAALVVTPELHHSLILDLNASLQNCTLSDFNFGYIDATIPGNAKFLQQFNITQLDLPALVVIDFAAQKHHVKTKIHSAADFLHRMHQINEKVVKLSSELMSDSESGAVSNIMNYVLRNYLTVLLFVVIITVLVVYLRQKKMLKVKKEAEKQEEQKTE
;
A
#
# COMPACT_ATOMS: atom_id res chain seq x y z
N MET A 1 -38.23 10.12 -4.15
CA MET A 1 -38.78 8.75 -3.96
C MET A 1 -37.78 7.79 -4.59
N LEU A 2 -37.10 6.87 -3.92
CA LEU A 2 -37.04 6.44 -2.52
C LEU A 2 -35.84 7.07 -1.78
N VAL A 3 -36.08 7.63 -0.61
CA VAL A 3 -35.03 7.96 0.36
C VAL A 3 -35.01 6.79 1.34
N LEU A 4 -33.99 5.93 1.26
CA LEU A 4 -33.78 4.87 2.25
C LEU A 4 -33.28 5.55 3.54
N ALA A 5 -34.18 5.65 4.50
CA ALA A 5 -33.86 6.06 5.86
C ALA A 5 -32.90 5.03 6.47
N TRP A 6 -31.66 5.45 6.73
CA TRP A 6 -30.68 4.72 7.53
C TRP A 6 -31.09 4.78 9.00
N SER A 7 -32.03 3.92 9.40
CA SER A 7 -32.34 3.74 10.82
C SER A 7 -32.81 2.31 11.09
N SER A 8 -31.88 1.44 11.46
CA SER A 8 -32.01 0.46 12.55
C SER A 8 -30.85 -0.55 12.49
N CYS A 9 -30.28 -0.84 13.66
CA CYS A 9 -29.17 -1.76 13.91
C CYS A 9 -29.43 -3.19 13.41
N VAL A 10 -29.18 -3.43 12.13
CA VAL A 10 -28.59 -4.68 11.67
C VAL A 10 -27.21 -4.30 11.16
N SER A 11 -26.15 -4.88 11.73
CA SER A 11 -24.78 -4.72 11.23
C SER A 11 -24.65 -5.41 9.86
N GLN A 12 -25.32 -4.87 8.83
CA GLN A 12 -25.20 -5.39 7.47
C GLN A 12 -23.78 -5.13 7.00
N THR A 13 -23.08 -6.22 6.68
CA THR A 13 -21.80 -6.12 6.00
C THR A 13 -22.11 -5.86 4.54
N GLN A 14 -21.49 -4.86 3.92
CA GLN A 14 -21.72 -4.53 2.52
C GLN A 14 -20.41 -4.66 1.75
N LEU A 15 -20.44 -5.33 0.61
CA LEU A 15 -19.34 -5.31 -0.34
C LEU A 15 -19.71 -4.32 -1.44
N LEU A 16 -19.06 -3.17 -1.42
CA LEU A 16 -19.26 -2.11 -2.39
C LEU A 16 -18.28 -2.29 -3.54
N PHE A 17 -18.81 -2.29 -4.77
CA PHE A 17 -18.02 -2.37 -5.99
C PHE A 17 -18.15 -1.06 -6.77
N PHE A 18 -17.08 -0.28 -6.83
CA PHE A 18 -17.06 1.04 -7.44
C PHE A 18 -16.50 1.00 -8.86
N GLY A 19 -17.16 1.71 -9.78
CA GLY A 19 -16.71 1.85 -11.17
C GLY A 19 -17.25 3.10 -11.86
N SER A 20 -16.90 3.24 -13.14
CA SER A 20 -17.34 4.35 -14.00
C SER A 20 -17.61 3.81 -15.40
N ASP A 21 -18.74 4.23 -15.98
CA ASP A 21 -19.14 3.91 -17.34
C ASP A 21 -18.50 4.87 -18.36
N LYS A 22 -18.04 6.04 -17.92
CA LYS A 22 -17.41 7.06 -18.78
C LYS A 22 -15.89 6.95 -18.86
N CYS A 23 -15.29 6.02 -18.12
CA CYS A 23 -13.86 5.79 -18.15
C CYS A 23 -13.44 5.06 -19.44
N SER A 24 -12.72 5.76 -20.33
CA SER A 24 -12.31 5.23 -21.64
C SER A 24 -11.53 3.92 -21.58
N GLU A 25 -10.73 3.70 -20.52
CA GLU A 25 -9.91 2.50 -20.35
C GLU A 25 -10.53 1.46 -19.42
N CYS A 26 -11.42 1.86 -18.50
CA CYS A 26 -11.92 1.00 -17.43
C CYS A 26 -13.42 0.68 -17.49
N ALA A 27 -14.21 1.34 -18.34
CA ALA A 27 -15.65 1.07 -18.48
C ALA A 27 -15.93 -0.36 -18.98
N LYS A 28 -15.13 -0.86 -19.93
CA LYS A 28 -15.25 -2.25 -20.41
C LYS A 28 -14.97 -3.25 -19.29
N LEU A 29 -13.86 -3.06 -18.57
CA LEU A 29 -13.50 -3.91 -17.44
C LEU A 29 -14.59 -3.86 -16.36
N TRP A 30 -15.05 -2.68 -15.96
CA TRP A 30 -16.15 -2.50 -15.01
C TRP A 30 -17.39 -3.30 -15.41
N LYS A 31 -17.84 -3.18 -16.67
CA LYS A 31 -19.04 -3.87 -17.17
C LYS A 31 -18.88 -5.39 -17.23
N ASP A 32 -17.70 -5.87 -17.62
CA ASP A 32 -17.40 -7.30 -17.66
C ASP A 32 -17.39 -7.88 -16.23
N LEU A 33 -16.86 -7.12 -15.27
CA LEU A 33 -16.79 -7.51 -13.87
C LEU A 33 -18.14 -7.42 -13.16
N SER A 34 -18.93 -6.36 -13.38
CA SER A 34 -20.23 -6.19 -12.69
C SER A 34 -21.21 -7.32 -13.00
N ASN A 35 -21.13 -7.91 -14.20
CA ASN A 35 -22.00 -9.00 -14.63
C ASN A 35 -21.55 -10.39 -14.15
N SER A 36 -20.24 -10.58 -13.92
CA SER A 36 -19.66 -11.86 -13.49
C SER A 36 -19.54 -11.94 -11.97
N PHE A 37 -19.22 -10.82 -11.32
CA PHE A 37 -18.86 -10.76 -9.92
C PHE A 37 -19.97 -11.25 -8.97
N GLU A 38 -21.23 -10.92 -9.24
CA GLU A 38 -22.35 -11.38 -8.41
C GLU A 38 -22.47 -12.91 -8.41
N LYS A 39 -22.25 -13.54 -9.57
CA LYS A 39 -22.27 -15.00 -9.73
C LYS A 39 -21.05 -15.65 -9.08
N ASP A 40 -19.87 -15.09 -9.32
CA ASP A 40 -18.60 -15.58 -8.77
C ASP A 40 -18.64 -15.51 -7.24
N PHE A 41 -19.11 -14.39 -6.69
CA PHE A 41 -19.24 -14.19 -5.26
C PHE A 41 -20.21 -15.18 -4.64
N ALA A 42 -21.40 -15.37 -5.23
CA ALA A 42 -22.39 -16.33 -4.73
C ALA A 42 -21.88 -17.79 -4.77
N GLN A 43 -21.14 -18.17 -5.80
CA GLN A 43 -20.55 -19.51 -5.90
C GLN A 43 -19.51 -19.75 -4.81
N ILE A 44 -18.60 -18.80 -4.60
CA ILE A 44 -17.50 -19.00 -3.65
C ILE A 44 -18.00 -18.96 -2.21
N VAL A 45 -18.97 -18.09 -1.93
CA VAL A 45 -19.74 -18.09 -0.68
C VAL A 45 -20.28 -19.48 -0.34
N LYS A 46 -20.84 -20.16 -1.34
CA LYS A 46 -21.40 -21.50 -1.21
C LYS A 46 -20.31 -22.55 -0.97
N GLU A 47 -19.18 -22.44 -1.68
CA GLU A 47 -18.04 -23.36 -1.56
C GLU A 47 -17.34 -23.29 -0.20
N LEU A 48 -17.31 -22.12 0.43
CA LEU A 48 -16.65 -21.95 1.72
C LEU A 48 -17.50 -22.41 2.92
N ASN A 49 -18.75 -22.85 2.68
CA ASN A 49 -19.70 -23.31 3.70
C ASN A 49 -19.82 -22.35 4.89
N VAL A 50 -19.70 -21.05 4.62
CA VAL A 50 -19.66 -20.00 5.64
C VAL A 50 -21.11 -19.63 5.97
N PRO A 51 -21.60 -19.86 7.21
CA PRO A 51 -22.99 -19.56 7.60
C PRO A 51 -23.34 -18.06 7.58
N TYR A 52 -22.37 -17.20 7.27
CA TYR A 52 -22.52 -15.74 7.20
C TYR A 52 -23.07 -15.24 5.85
N THR A 53 -23.54 -16.21 5.06
CA THR A 53 -24.33 -16.12 3.84
C THR A 53 -25.17 -14.86 3.68
N GLU A 54 -26.08 -14.80 4.63
CA GLU A 54 -27.22 -13.91 4.68
C GLU A 54 -26.86 -12.49 5.16
N LYS A 55 -25.57 -12.20 5.38
CA LYS A 55 -25.11 -10.94 6.00
C LYS A 55 -24.30 -10.02 5.08
N ILE A 56 -23.91 -10.46 3.88
CA ILE A 56 -23.23 -9.59 2.91
C ILE A 56 -24.17 -9.18 1.79
N THR A 57 -24.37 -7.87 1.67
CA THR A 57 -25.03 -7.26 0.52
C THR A 57 -23.99 -6.73 -0.46
N LEU A 58 -24.00 -7.21 -1.70
CA LEU A 58 -23.23 -6.63 -2.80
C LEU A 58 -23.94 -5.36 -3.31
N VAL A 59 -23.20 -4.25 -3.44
CA VAL A 59 -23.73 -2.99 -3.96
C VAL A 59 -22.80 -2.47 -5.06
N ASN A 60 -23.32 -2.31 -6.26
CA ASN A 60 -22.61 -1.67 -7.37
C ASN A 60 -22.80 -0.16 -7.30
N VAL A 61 -21.70 0.58 -7.27
CA VAL A 61 -21.67 2.05 -7.21
C VAL A 61 -21.07 2.57 -8.52
N VAL A 62 -21.89 3.25 -9.31
CA VAL A 62 -21.46 3.91 -10.55
C VAL A 62 -21.14 5.37 -10.23
N CYS A 63 -19.84 5.72 -10.22
CA CYS A 63 -19.37 7.06 -9.85
C CYS A 63 -19.92 8.18 -10.74
N ASP A 64 -20.28 7.87 -11.98
CA ASP A 64 -20.90 8.83 -12.90
C ASP A 64 -22.33 9.19 -12.50
N SER A 65 -23.00 8.29 -11.77
CA SER A 65 -24.39 8.44 -11.31
C SER A 65 -24.46 8.89 -9.84
N ASP A 66 -23.49 8.50 -9.02
CA ASP A 66 -23.36 8.90 -7.62
C ASP A 66 -21.93 9.43 -7.31
N PRO A 67 -21.62 10.66 -7.75
CA PRO A 67 -20.30 11.24 -7.56
C PRO A 67 -19.98 11.49 -6.07
N SER A 68 -21.00 11.79 -5.25
CA SER A 68 -20.84 11.99 -3.81
C SER A 68 -20.28 10.75 -3.12
N MET A 69 -20.84 9.57 -3.40
CA MET A 69 -20.38 8.34 -2.79
C MET A 69 -18.94 8.00 -3.20
N CYS A 70 -18.52 8.31 -4.43
CA CYS A 70 -17.14 8.08 -4.85
C CYS A 70 -16.14 9.04 -4.21
N VAL A 71 -16.55 10.30 -3.96
CA VAL A 71 -15.73 11.26 -3.19
C VAL A 71 -15.57 10.79 -1.74
N ASP A 72 -16.63 10.31 -1.09
CA ASP A 72 -16.62 9.83 0.30
C ASP A 72 -15.76 8.58 0.52
N TYR A 73 -15.46 7.85 -0.56
CA TYR A 73 -14.61 6.66 -0.55
C TYR A 73 -13.25 6.91 -1.22
N ASN A 74 -12.96 8.16 -1.59
CA ASN A 74 -11.73 8.57 -2.28
C ASN A 74 -11.42 7.71 -3.52
N VAL A 75 -12.47 7.39 -4.29
CA VAL A 75 -12.35 6.57 -5.50
C VAL A 75 -12.04 7.48 -6.67
N THR A 76 -10.75 7.55 -7.04
CA THR A 76 -10.29 8.34 -8.19
C THR A 76 -10.27 7.54 -9.49
N ARG A 77 -10.19 6.20 -9.40
CA ARG A 77 -10.14 5.26 -10.53
C ARG A 77 -10.80 3.96 -10.10
N GLY A 78 -11.73 3.45 -10.91
CA GLY A 78 -12.31 2.10 -10.76
C GLY A 78 -11.66 1.09 -11.72
N PRO A 79 -11.94 -0.22 -11.59
CA PRO A 79 -12.75 -0.86 -10.54
C PRO A 79 -12.05 -0.91 -9.17
N VAL A 80 -12.78 -0.63 -8.07
CA VAL A 80 -12.29 -0.76 -6.69
C VAL A 80 -13.34 -1.41 -5.80
N PHE A 81 -12.91 -2.24 -4.85
CA PHE A 81 -13.80 -2.90 -3.89
C PHE A 81 -13.59 -2.32 -2.49
N PHE A 82 -14.69 -2.13 -1.77
CA PHE A 82 -14.68 -1.82 -0.35
C PHE A 82 -15.61 -2.76 0.41
N LEU A 83 -15.18 -3.20 1.59
CA LEU A 83 -16.05 -3.86 2.54
C LEU A 83 -16.43 -2.85 3.61
N VAL A 84 -17.72 -2.71 3.87
CA VAL A 84 -18.25 -1.89 4.96
C VAL A 84 -18.78 -2.84 6.02
N GLN A 85 -18.23 -2.76 7.23
CA GLN A 85 -18.66 -3.59 8.35
C GLN A 85 -18.61 -2.76 9.64
N ASN A 86 -19.73 -2.68 10.36
CA ASN A 86 -19.85 -1.91 11.61
C ASN A 86 -19.39 -0.44 11.47
N GLY A 87 -19.64 0.17 10.30
CA GLY A 87 -19.22 1.55 9.99
C GLY A 87 -17.76 1.70 9.53
N ASN A 88 -16.93 0.65 9.62
CA ASN A 88 -15.56 0.68 9.12
C ASN A 88 -15.51 0.37 7.62
N LYS A 89 -14.66 1.08 6.90
CA LYS A 89 -14.44 0.94 5.45
C LYS A 89 -13.09 0.28 5.21
N TYR A 90 -13.08 -0.86 4.54
CA TYR A 90 -11.86 -1.59 4.20
C TYR A 90 -11.72 -1.64 2.69
N ARG A 91 -10.65 -1.05 2.16
CA ARG A 91 -10.35 -1.07 0.72
C ARG A 91 -9.65 -2.36 0.35
N PHE A 92 -10.08 -3.01 -0.74
CA PHE A 92 -9.33 -4.11 -1.33
C PHE A 92 -8.00 -3.59 -1.91
N PRO A 93 -6.84 -4.13 -1.49
CA PRO A 93 -5.54 -3.51 -1.76
C PRO A 93 -4.94 -3.85 -3.13
N ALA A 94 -5.53 -4.77 -3.88
CA ALA A 94 -4.95 -5.27 -5.12
C ALA A 94 -5.80 -4.94 -6.36
N ILE A 95 -5.20 -5.13 -7.53
CA ILE A 95 -5.95 -5.18 -8.80
C ILE A 95 -6.98 -6.30 -8.72
N TYR A 96 -8.15 -6.09 -9.33
CA TYR A 96 -9.20 -7.08 -9.35
C TYR A 96 -8.70 -8.44 -9.84
N ASN A 97 -8.86 -9.43 -8.96
CA ASN A 97 -8.77 -10.84 -9.27
C ASN A 97 -9.88 -11.52 -8.46
N PRO A 98 -10.80 -12.29 -9.08
CA PRO A 98 -11.96 -12.86 -8.39
C PRO A 98 -11.56 -13.71 -7.16
N GLU A 99 -10.48 -14.50 -7.29
CA GLU A 99 -9.99 -15.35 -6.21
C GLU A 99 -9.45 -14.50 -5.04
N LEU A 100 -8.70 -13.43 -5.33
CA LEU A 100 -8.14 -12.57 -4.29
C LEU A 100 -9.20 -11.71 -3.59
N VAL A 101 -10.12 -11.11 -4.35
CA VAL A 101 -11.23 -10.33 -3.77
C VAL A 101 -12.05 -11.21 -2.84
N THR A 102 -12.27 -12.45 -3.23
CA THR A 102 -13.08 -13.34 -2.41
C THR A 102 -12.35 -13.83 -1.16
N LYS A 103 -11.08 -14.24 -1.28
CA LYS A 103 -10.25 -14.56 -0.11
C LYS A 103 -10.24 -13.42 0.89
N TRP A 104 -10.07 -12.19 0.38
CA TRP A 104 -10.11 -11.00 1.19
C TRP A 104 -11.48 -10.79 1.84
N ALA A 105 -12.57 -10.76 1.08
CA ALA A 105 -13.92 -10.54 1.60
C ALA A 105 -14.29 -11.57 2.68
N VAL A 106 -13.96 -12.84 2.47
CA VAL A 106 -14.22 -13.93 3.43
C VAL A 106 -13.40 -13.74 4.71
N GLY A 107 -12.09 -13.50 4.59
CA GLY A 107 -11.24 -13.26 5.75
C GLY A 107 -11.63 -11.98 6.51
N MET A 108 -12.26 -11.03 5.84
CA MET A 108 -12.79 -9.83 6.45
C MET A 108 -14.11 -10.02 7.22
N ILE A 109 -14.85 -11.12 6.98
CA ILE A 109 -16.06 -11.45 7.75
C ILE A 109 -15.71 -12.13 9.07
N GLN A 110 -14.64 -12.93 9.06
CA GLN A 110 -14.19 -13.68 10.23
C GLN A 110 -13.80 -12.74 11.37
N ASN A 111 -13.81 -13.23 12.60
CA ASN A 111 -13.22 -12.48 13.71
C ASN A 111 -11.73 -12.28 13.45
N CYS A 112 -11.16 -11.16 13.89
CA CYS A 112 -9.73 -10.89 13.67
C CYS A 112 -8.87 -11.89 14.43
N LEU A 113 -9.34 -12.31 15.62
CA LEU A 113 -8.84 -13.44 16.38
C LEU A 113 -9.92 -14.51 16.48
N ILE A 114 -9.64 -15.69 15.95
CA ILE A 114 -10.53 -16.85 16.06
C ILE A 114 -10.26 -17.51 17.41
N SER A 115 -11.25 -17.52 18.30
CA SER A 115 -11.15 -18.28 19.54
C SER A 115 -11.09 -19.76 19.21
N VAL A 116 -10.05 -20.44 19.66
CA VAL A 116 -9.82 -21.87 19.42
C VAL A 116 -9.44 -22.58 20.70
N VAL A 117 -9.73 -23.88 20.77
CA VAL A 117 -9.36 -24.71 21.92
C VAL A 117 -7.88 -25.10 21.85
N ASP A 118 -7.37 -25.33 20.63
CA ASP A 118 -5.99 -25.70 20.38
C ASP A 118 -5.45 -25.12 19.05
N GLU A 119 -4.17 -25.37 18.78
CA GLU A 119 -3.49 -24.91 17.58
C GLU A 119 -3.92 -25.69 16.31
N GLU A 120 -4.44 -26.90 16.46
CA GLU A 120 -4.84 -27.76 15.34
C GLU A 120 -6.02 -27.15 14.58
N GLU A 121 -6.99 -26.57 15.31
CA GLU A 121 -8.14 -25.85 14.73
C GLU A 121 -7.73 -24.72 13.77
N ILE A 122 -6.69 -23.95 14.10
CA ILE A 122 -6.19 -22.89 13.21
C ILE A 122 -5.40 -23.48 12.05
N SER A 123 -4.58 -24.50 12.31
CA SER A 123 -3.75 -25.13 11.28
C SER A 123 -4.59 -25.76 10.17
N THR A 124 -5.75 -26.36 10.49
CA THR A 124 -6.69 -26.92 9.51
C THR A 124 -7.41 -25.83 8.72
N GLY A 125 -7.63 -24.66 9.32
CA GLY A 125 -8.13 -23.47 8.63
C GLY A 125 -7.19 -22.93 7.54
N LEU A 126 -5.88 -23.20 7.66
CA LEU A 126 -4.85 -22.67 6.76
C LEU A 126 -5.07 -23.08 5.29
N SER A 127 -5.43 -24.35 5.04
CA SER A 127 -5.71 -24.86 3.70
C SER A 127 -6.99 -24.26 3.12
N THR A 128 -8.01 -24.06 3.96
CA THR A 128 -9.31 -23.50 3.55
C THR A 128 -9.16 -22.05 3.10
N VAL A 129 -8.37 -21.25 3.82
CA VAL A 129 -8.11 -19.85 3.48
C VAL A 129 -6.94 -19.66 2.50
N LYS A 130 -6.28 -20.75 2.07
CA LYS A 130 -5.12 -20.75 1.16
C LYS A 130 -4.01 -19.78 1.62
N MET A 131 -3.79 -19.67 2.93
CA MET A 131 -2.69 -18.90 3.51
C MET A 131 -1.48 -19.81 3.74
N THR A 132 -0.30 -19.23 3.95
CA THR A 132 0.96 -19.98 4.16
C THR A 132 1.52 -19.84 5.57
N SER A 133 0.89 -18.99 6.38
CA SER A 133 1.24 -18.73 7.76
C SER A 133 -0.01 -18.42 8.59
N TYR A 134 0.06 -18.69 9.88
CA TYR A 134 -0.95 -18.27 10.85
C TYR A 134 -0.29 -17.80 12.14
N PHE A 135 -0.98 -16.91 12.85
CA PHE A 135 -0.57 -16.36 14.13
C PHE A 135 -1.36 -17.02 15.26
N MET A 136 -0.72 -17.17 16.41
CA MET A 136 -1.35 -17.67 17.63
C MET A 136 -1.07 -16.72 18.78
N LEU A 137 -2.13 -16.26 19.43
CA LEU A 137 -2.07 -15.53 20.69
C LEU A 137 -2.56 -16.45 21.82
N LYS A 138 -1.70 -16.75 22.79
CA LYS A 138 -2.12 -17.33 24.06
C LYS A 138 -2.16 -16.20 25.08
N ALA A 139 -3.32 -15.95 25.67
CA ALA A 139 -3.50 -14.85 26.61
C ALA A 139 -4.80 -15.04 27.42
N PRO A 140 -4.94 -14.42 28.61
CA PRO A 140 -6.16 -14.52 29.40
C PRO A 140 -7.34 -13.80 28.74
N THR A 141 -7.05 -12.83 27.87
CA THR A 141 -8.04 -12.08 27.10
C THR A 141 -7.48 -11.77 25.70
N PRO A 142 -8.34 -11.55 24.69
CA PRO A 142 -7.91 -11.19 23.34
C PRO A 142 -7.56 -9.70 23.23
N PHE A 143 -6.88 -9.11 24.22
CA PHE A 143 -6.70 -7.66 24.31
C PHE A 143 -5.91 -7.03 23.14
N LEU A 144 -5.19 -7.83 22.36
CA LEU A 144 -4.48 -7.40 21.15
C LEU A 144 -5.35 -7.44 19.89
N GLU A 145 -6.64 -7.81 19.98
CA GLU A 145 -7.52 -7.95 18.81
C GLU A 145 -7.57 -6.68 17.96
N TYR A 146 -7.49 -5.50 18.58
CA TYR A 146 -7.48 -4.22 17.87
C TYR A 146 -6.25 -4.06 16.94
N ILE A 147 -5.11 -4.66 17.27
CA ILE A 147 -3.92 -4.67 16.41
C ILE A 147 -4.14 -5.63 15.24
N PHE A 148 -4.69 -6.82 15.50
CA PHE A 148 -5.02 -7.80 14.47
C PHE A 148 -6.10 -7.30 13.49
N ALA A 149 -6.96 -6.38 13.93
CA ALA A 149 -7.97 -5.77 13.06
C ALA A 149 -7.37 -5.04 11.85
N GLU A 150 -6.16 -4.47 11.96
CA GLU A 150 -5.45 -3.86 10.82
C GLU A 150 -5.05 -4.89 9.74
N PHE A 151 -4.90 -6.15 10.15
CA PHE A 151 -4.46 -7.27 9.32
C PHE A 151 -5.61 -8.20 8.93
N LYS A 152 -6.84 -7.83 9.24
CA LYS A 152 -8.03 -8.62 8.93
C LYS A 152 -8.08 -8.96 7.44
N GLY A 153 -8.39 -10.23 7.12
CA GLY A 153 -8.36 -10.75 5.76
C GLY A 153 -6.97 -10.85 5.10
N LYS A 154 -5.90 -10.40 5.77
CA LYS A 154 -4.50 -10.53 5.33
C LYS A 154 -3.74 -11.60 6.10
N VAL A 155 -4.19 -11.92 7.32
CA VAL A 155 -3.61 -12.96 8.18
C VAL A 155 -4.71 -13.87 8.73
N LEU A 156 -4.32 -15.11 9.00
CA LEU A 156 -5.09 -16.03 9.84
C LEU A 156 -4.51 -15.95 11.25
N ALA A 157 -5.34 -15.66 12.25
CA ALA A 157 -4.90 -15.53 13.62
C ALA A 157 -5.89 -16.20 14.60
N GLY A 158 -5.35 -17.03 15.49
CA GLY A 158 -6.08 -17.68 16.57
C GLY A 158 -5.78 -17.09 17.92
N TRP A 159 -6.72 -17.25 18.84
CA TRP A 159 -6.56 -16.96 20.27
C TRP A 159 -6.93 -18.18 21.11
N ILE A 160 -6.05 -18.54 22.03
CA ILE A 160 -6.26 -19.59 23.04
C ILE A 160 -6.26 -18.91 24.41
N LEU A 161 -7.28 -19.22 25.23
CA LEU A 161 -7.31 -18.79 26.63
C LEU A 161 -6.14 -19.44 27.39
N SER A 162 -5.28 -18.62 27.98
CA SER A 162 -4.10 -19.09 28.72
C SER A 162 -3.73 -18.12 29.83
N ASP A 163 -3.20 -18.65 30.94
CA ASP A 163 -2.66 -17.83 32.03
C ASP A 163 -1.34 -17.14 31.64
N THR A 164 -0.66 -17.65 30.61
CA THR A 164 0.58 -17.09 30.10
C THR A 164 0.34 -16.27 28.85
N MET A 165 1.14 -15.23 28.67
CA MET A 165 1.10 -14.41 27.47
C MET A 165 2.15 -14.88 26.45
N GLU A 166 1.69 -15.31 25.29
CA GLU A 166 2.53 -15.82 24.21
C GLU A 166 1.96 -15.35 22.86
N LEU A 167 2.82 -14.84 21.97
CA LEU A 167 2.46 -14.56 20.59
C LEU A 167 3.52 -15.19 19.70
N TYR A 168 3.07 -15.96 18.72
CA TYR A 168 3.95 -16.55 17.73
C TYR A 168 3.25 -16.67 16.39
N VAL A 169 4.05 -16.98 15.38
CA VAL A 169 3.61 -17.27 14.02
C VAL A 169 4.23 -18.58 13.58
N ILE A 170 3.41 -19.43 12.96
CA ILE A 170 3.90 -20.59 12.22
C ILE A 170 4.03 -20.16 10.76
N ARG A 171 5.26 -20.08 10.27
CA ARG A 171 5.57 -19.70 8.89
C ARG A 171 6.44 -20.75 8.24
N GLY A 172 5.97 -21.37 7.16
CA GLY A 172 6.68 -22.45 6.49
C GLY A 172 6.99 -23.64 7.42
N GLY A 173 6.08 -23.93 8.35
CA GLY A 173 6.23 -24.98 9.36
C GLY A 173 7.16 -24.65 10.53
N LYS A 174 7.76 -23.44 10.57
CA LYS A 174 8.61 -22.99 11.68
C LYS A 174 7.86 -22.06 12.60
N LYS A 175 7.98 -22.29 13.91
CA LYS A 175 7.50 -21.38 14.95
C LYS A 175 8.48 -20.22 15.13
N ILE A 176 7.99 -19.00 15.05
CA ILE A 176 8.74 -17.78 15.30
C ILE A 176 8.04 -17.06 16.46
N GLN A 177 8.75 -16.90 17.57
CA GLN A 177 8.24 -16.31 18.80
C GLN A 177 8.33 -14.78 18.75
N PHE A 178 7.34 -14.09 19.29
CA PHE A 178 7.44 -12.66 19.60
C PHE A 178 8.28 -12.47 20.87
N GLU A 179 9.36 -11.73 20.76
CA GLU A 179 10.30 -11.44 21.86
C GLU A 179 10.20 -9.99 22.38
N GLY A 180 9.21 -9.23 21.88
CA GLY A 180 9.03 -7.83 22.21
C GLY A 180 8.12 -7.57 23.42
N ASP A 181 7.84 -6.30 23.66
CA ASP A 181 6.93 -5.84 24.70
C ASP A 181 5.47 -5.83 24.21
N PHE A 182 4.61 -6.59 24.86
CA PHE A 182 3.18 -6.67 24.56
C PHE A 182 2.40 -5.39 24.87
N THR A 183 2.91 -4.53 25.73
CA THR A 183 2.32 -3.21 25.99
C THR A 183 2.64 -2.21 24.88
N ASN A 184 3.67 -2.50 24.06
CA ASN A 184 4.05 -1.70 22.92
C ASN A 184 3.36 -2.22 21.65
N SER A 185 2.20 -1.65 21.34
CA SER A 185 1.41 -2.01 20.15
C SER A 185 2.20 -1.93 18.84
N SER A 186 3.17 -1.02 18.74
CA SER A 186 4.00 -0.87 17.54
C SER A 186 4.93 -2.07 17.34
N GLN A 187 5.45 -2.68 18.42
CA GLN A 187 6.27 -3.88 18.33
C GLN A 187 5.46 -5.09 17.88
N VAL A 188 4.27 -5.28 18.46
CA VAL A 188 3.34 -6.36 18.06
C VAL A 188 2.95 -6.20 16.59
N ARG A 189 2.58 -4.97 16.18
CA ARG A 189 2.25 -4.64 14.79
C ARG A 189 3.40 -4.94 13.83
N LEU A 190 4.62 -4.54 14.18
CA LEU A 190 5.82 -4.83 13.38
C LEU A 190 6.09 -6.33 13.29
N PHE A 191 5.89 -7.08 14.38
CA PHE A 191 6.02 -8.53 14.35
C PHE A 191 5.05 -9.19 13.37
N ILE A 192 3.78 -8.76 13.35
CA ILE A 192 2.79 -9.27 12.39
C ILE A 192 3.19 -8.91 10.96
N LEU A 193 3.55 -7.64 10.70
CA LEU A 193 4.00 -7.18 9.38
C LEU A 193 5.18 -7.99 8.83
N ARG A 194 6.20 -8.24 9.65
CA ARG A 194 7.43 -8.95 9.26
C ARG A 194 7.22 -10.44 8.99
N ASN A 195 6.11 -11.02 9.46
CA ASN A 195 5.91 -12.46 9.42
C ASN A 195 4.63 -12.94 8.70
N LYS A 196 3.73 -12.03 8.30
CA LYS A 196 2.49 -12.41 7.60
C LYS A 196 2.67 -12.96 6.19
N ASN A 197 3.80 -12.63 5.56
CA ASN A 197 4.14 -13.08 4.20
C ASN A 197 5.19 -14.21 4.26
N PRO A 198 5.24 -15.09 3.24
CA PRO A 198 6.37 -16.00 3.08
C PRO A 198 7.69 -15.26 3.11
N ARG A 199 8.72 -15.88 3.69
CA ARG A 199 10.03 -15.25 3.83
C ARG A 199 10.68 -14.94 2.47
N PHE A 200 10.40 -15.75 1.46
CA PHE A 200 10.83 -15.56 0.08
C PHE A 200 9.76 -16.12 -0.85
N GLN A 201 9.27 -15.31 -1.79
CA GLN A 201 8.17 -15.69 -2.68
C GLN A 201 8.34 -15.15 -4.10
N LEU A 202 7.61 -15.75 -5.05
CA LEU A 202 7.46 -15.17 -6.39
C LEU A 202 6.63 -13.89 -6.30
N ILE A 203 7.22 -12.79 -6.71
CA ILE A 203 6.56 -11.48 -6.80
C ILE A 203 5.88 -11.39 -8.16
N LYS A 204 4.61 -11.81 -8.20
CA LYS A 204 3.70 -11.48 -9.30
C LYS A 204 3.15 -10.08 -9.10
N ARG A 205 2.51 -9.53 -10.12
CA ARG A 205 1.89 -8.19 -10.06
C ARG A 205 0.92 -8.05 -8.88
N GLU A 206 0.11 -9.07 -8.63
CA GLU A 206 -0.87 -9.06 -7.54
C GLU A 206 -0.21 -9.05 -6.16
N VAL A 207 0.90 -9.76 -6.03
CA VAL A 207 1.70 -9.80 -4.80
C VAL A 207 2.45 -8.48 -4.61
N PHE A 208 3.01 -7.93 -5.69
CA PHE A 208 3.71 -6.66 -5.68
C PHE A 208 2.85 -5.53 -5.10
N ASP A 209 1.63 -5.35 -5.61
CA ASP A 209 0.70 -4.31 -5.16
C ASP A 209 0.35 -4.45 -3.67
N MET A 210 0.39 -5.66 -3.10
CA MET A 210 0.17 -5.87 -1.66
C MET A 210 1.41 -5.58 -0.81
N LEU A 211 2.62 -5.87 -1.32
CA LEU A 211 3.87 -5.73 -0.57
C LEU A 211 4.39 -4.29 -0.54
N VAL A 212 4.07 -3.53 -1.59
CA VAL A 212 4.67 -2.24 -1.90
C VAL A 212 4.39 -1.16 -0.85
N ASP A 213 3.22 -1.22 -0.24
CA ASP A 213 2.74 -0.23 0.75
C ASP A 213 3.12 -0.60 2.19
N GLU A 214 3.77 -1.76 2.41
CA GLU A 214 3.96 -2.33 3.75
C GLU A 214 5.39 -2.19 4.27
N LEU A 215 6.37 -2.68 3.50
CA LEU A 215 7.80 -2.62 3.81
C LEU A 215 8.59 -2.48 2.50
N PRO A 216 9.81 -1.92 2.56
CA PRO A 216 10.73 -1.97 1.43
C PRO A 216 10.85 -3.38 0.86
N MET A 217 10.92 -3.51 -0.46
CA MET A 217 10.95 -4.80 -1.14
C MET A 217 12.35 -5.07 -1.71
N ALA A 218 12.86 -6.28 -1.51
CA ALA A 218 14.10 -6.76 -2.10
C ALA A 218 13.81 -7.96 -3.01
N ALA A 219 13.91 -7.74 -4.32
CA ALA A 219 13.57 -8.70 -5.35
C ALA A 219 14.82 -9.20 -6.09
N LEU A 220 15.00 -10.52 -6.17
CA LEU A 220 15.92 -11.15 -7.10
C LEU A 220 15.23 -11.30 -8.47
N VAL A 221 15.68 -10.56 -9.48
CA VAL A 221 15.21 -10.70 -10.86
C VAL A 221 16.01 -11.80 -11.55
N VAL A 222 15.31 -12.82 -12.04
CA VAL A 222 15.90 -14.06 -12.56
C VAL A 222 15.07 -14.65 -13.69
N THR A 223 15.69 -15.53 -14.47
CA THR A 223 15.01 -16.57 -15.27
C THR A 223 14.99 -17.86 -14.46
N PRO A 224 13.84 -18.31 -13.92
CA PRO A 224 13.81 -19.44 -12.98
C PRO A 224 14.42 -20.74 -13.50
N GLU A 225 14.23 -21.04 -14.78
CA GLU A 225 14.79 -22.23 -15.43
C GLU A 225 16.33 -22.24 -15.43
N LEU A 226 16.95 -21.06 -15.56
CA LEU A 226 18.41 -20.91 -15.59
C LEU A 226 19.02 -20.72 -14.19
N HIS A 227 18.24 -20.19 -13.24
CA HIS A 227 18.74 -19.75 -11.93
C HIS A 227 18.07 -20.49 -10.75
N HIS A 228 17.54 -21.69 -10.99
CA HIS A 228 16.80 -22.44 -9.98
C HIS A 228 17.60 -22.69 -8.69
N SER A 229 18.88 -23.05 -8.81
CA SER A 229 19.78 -23.27 -7.66
C SER A 229 19.92 -22.01 -6.81
N LEU A 230 20.13 -20.85 -7.43
CA LEU A 230 20.23 -19.57 -6.75
C LEU A 230 18.94 -19.22 -5.97
N ILE A 231 17.77 -19.50 -6.55
CA ILE A 231 16.47 -19.29 -5.89
C ILE A 231 16.36 -20.18 -4.64
N LEU A 232 16.73 -21.46 -4.74
CA LEU A 232 16.69 -22.39 -3.60
C LEU A 232 17.69 -22.00 -2.51
N ASP A 233 18.93 -21.68 -2.89
CA ASP A 233 19.99 -21.28 -1.96
C ASP A 233 19.61 -19.99 -1.22
N LEU A 234 19.05 -19.02 -1.94
CA LEU A 234 18.61 -17.76 -1.35
C LEU A 234 17.41 -17.97 -0.42
N ASN A 235 16.43 -18.80 -0.81
CA ASN A 235 15.32 -19.14 0.07
C ASN A 235 15.82 -19.76 1.38
N ALA A 236 16.70 -20.75 1.29
CA ALA A 236 17.29 -21.41 2.46
C ALA A 236 18.06 -20.42 3.35
N SER A 237 18.86 -19.54 2.74
CA SER A 237 19.64 -18.53 3.46
C SER A 237 18.75 -17.50 4.16
N LEU A 238 17.64 -17.08 3.54
CA LEU A 238 16.71 -16.11 4.10
C LEU A 238 15.89 -16.66 5.28
N GLN A 239 15.73 -17.99 5.40
CA GLN A 239 15.06 -18.61 6.55
C GLN A 239 15.78 -18.31 7.88
N ASN A 240 17.09 -18.10 7.83
CA ASN A 240 17.92 -17.83 9.01
C ASN A 240 18.43 -16.37 9.05
N CYS A 241 18.02 -15.55 8.08
CA CYS A 241 18.49 -14.18 7.95
C CYS A 241 17.77 -13.25 8.94
N THR A 242 18.53 -12.41 9.64
CA THR A 242 18.03 -11.43 10.61
C THR A 242 17.44 -10.16 9.97
N LEU A 243 17.62 -9.97 8.66
CA LEU A 243 17.09 -8.80 7.94
C LEU A 243 15.55 -8.86 7.89
N SER A 244 14.86 -8.33 8.88
CA SER A 244 13.40 -8.40 8.95
C SER A 244 12.70 -7.24 8.24
N ASP A 245 13.44 -6.21 7.83
CA ASP A 245 12.87 -4.93 7.39
C ASP A 245 12.53 -4.89 5.91
N PHE A 246 12.64 -6.02 5.22
CA PHE A 246 12.33 -6.14 3.80
C PHE A 246 11.35 -7.28 3.53
N ASN A 247 10.46 -7.03 2.57
CA ASN A 247 9.75 -8.06 1.84
C ASN A 247 10.69 -8.68 0.80
N PHE A 248 11.07 -9.94 0.96
CA PHE A 248 11.95 -10.61 0.00
C PHE A 248 11.16 -11.47 -1.00
N GLY A 249 11.64 -11.47 -2.24
CA GLY A 249 11.11 -12.37 -3.24
C GLY A 249 11.96 -12.40 -4.49
N TYR A 250 11.43 -13.05 -5.53
CA TYR A 250 12.03 -13.05 -6.84
C TYR A 250 11.02 -12.67 -7.91
N ILE A 251 11.49 -12.05 -8.98
CA ILE A 251 10.70 -11.65 -10.15
C ILE A 251 11.17 -12.50 -11.31
N ASP A 252 10.22 -13.22 -11.93
CA ASP A 252 10.46 -13.99 -13.13
C ASP A 252 10.48 -13.06 -14.36
N ALA A 253 11.67 -12.90 -14.95
CA ALA A 253 11.89 -12.07 -16.12
C ALA A 253 11.26 -12.63 -17.41
N THR A 254 10.85 -13.90 -17.42
CA THR A 254 10.21 -14.52 -18.60
C THR A 254 8.72 -14.19 -18.71
N ILE A 255 8.10 -13.73 -17.62
CA ILE A 255 6.69 -13.34 -17.63
C ILE A 255 6.53 -12.03 -18.42
N PRO A 256 5.71 -11.99 -19.50
CA PRO A 256 5.62 -10.81 -20.36
C PRO A 256 5.26 -9.50 -19.65
N GLY A 257 4.41 -9.57 -18.61
CA GLY A 257 4.04 -8.41 -17.79
C GLY A 257 5.22 -7.84 -16.99
N ASN A 258 6.17 -8.66 -16.60
CA ASN A 258 7.33 -8.24 -15.82
C ASN A 258 8.38 -7.53 -16.69
N ALA A 259 8.49 -7.86 -17.98
CA ALA A 259 9.44 -7.22 -18.88
C ALA A 259 9.27 -5.68 -18.94
N LYS A 260 8.02 -5.18 -19.02
CA LYS A 260 7.72 -3.73 -18.99
C LYS A 260 8.04 -3.10 -17.64
N PHE A 261 7.82 -3.83 -16.55
CA PHE A 261 8.16 -3.37 -15.21
C PHE A 261 9.68 -3.26 -15.02
N LEU A 262 10.43 -4.26 -15.48
CA LEU A 262 11.90 -4.31 -15.38
C LEU A 262 12.60 -3.22 -16.21
N GLN A 263 11.99 -2.78 -17.32
CA GLN A 263 12.48 -1.64 -18.11
C GLN A 263 12.55 -0.34 -17.29
N GLN A 264 11.66 -0.15 -16.31
CA GLN A 264 11.69 1.04 -15.44
C GLN A 264 12.96 1.11 -14.58
N PHE A 265 13.62 -0.03 -14.39
CA PHE A 265 14.86 -0.18 -13.64
C PHE A 265 16.10 -0.31 -14.54
N ASN A 266 15.95 -0.14 -15.86
CA ASN A 266 16.99 -0.37 -16.87
C ASN A 266 17.61 -1.77 -16.82
N ILE A 267 16.82 -2.80 -16.48
CA ILE A 267 17.28 -4.19 -16.43
C ILE A 267 16.99 -4.89 -17.76
N THR A 268 18.02 -5.43 -18.38
CA THR A 268 17.92 -6.27 -19.57
C THR A 268 18.17 -7.75 -19.24
N GLN A 269 17.91 -8.67 -20.18
CA GLN A 269 18.21 -10.08 -19.95
C GLN A 269 19.70 -10.37 -19.69
N LEU A 270 20.62 -9.54 -20.24
CA LEU A 270 22.06 -9.69 -20.03
C LEU A 270 22.50 -9.28 -18.61
N ASP A 271 21.66 -8.56 -17.88
CA ASP A 271 21.94 -8.08 -16.53
C ASP A 271 21.56 -9.10 -15.45
N LEU A 272 20.87 -10.17 -15.85
CA LEU A 272 20.36 -11.20 -14.94
C LEU A 272 21.48 -12.17 -14.51
N PRO A 273 21.43 -12.68 -13.27
CA PRO A 273 20.49 -12.34 -12.21
C PRO A 273 20.80 -10.96 -11.58
N ALA A 274 19.76 -10.20 -11.21
CA ALA A 274 19.89 -8.86 -10.63
C ALA A 274 19.12 -8.73 -9.32
N LEU A 275 19.63 -7.91 -8.39
CA LEU A 275 18.93 -7.48 -7.19
C LEU A 275 18.30 -6.11 -7.45
N VAL A 276 17.01 -5.99 -7.14
CA VAL A 276 16.26 -4.74 -7.13
C VAL A 276 15.73 -4.51 -5.73
N VAL A 277 16.09 -3.39 -5.13
CA VAL A 277 15.52 -2.93 -3.86
C VAL A 277 14.65 -1.73 -4.14
N ILE A 278 13.41 -1.74 -3.66
CA ILE A 278 12.44 -0.68 -3.88
C ILE A 278 11.87 -0.24 -2.54
N ASP A 279 11.94 1.06 -2.28
CA ASP A 279 11.33 1.73 -1.14
C ASP A 279 10.39 2.81 -1.68
N PHE A 280 9.10 2.48 -1.72
CA PHE A 280 8.08 3.40 -2.23
C PHE A 280 7.81 4.57 -1.28
N ALA A 281 7.89 4.34 0.03
CA ALA A 281 7.72 5.40 1.02
C ALA A 281 8.81 6.47 0.86
N ALA A 282 10.05 6.05 0.62
CA ALA A 282 11.16 6.96 0.35
C ALA A 282 11.27 7.40 -1.12
N GLN A 283 10.41 6.90 -2.01
CA GLN A 283 10.50 7.07 -3.47
C GLN A 283 11.89 6.76 -4.05
N LYS A 284 12.53 5.71 -3.53
CA LYS A 284 13.91 5.30 -3.90
C LYS A 284 13.93 3.88 -4.41
N HIS A 285 14.85 3.62 -5.33
CA HIS A 285 15.18 2.26 -5.76
C HIS A 285 16.69 2.10 -5.94
N HIS A 286 17.16 0.87 -5.75
CA HIS A 286 18.55 0.48 -5.94
C HIS A 286 18.61 -0.78 -6.80
N VAL A 287 19.43 -0.75 -7.85
CA VAL A 287 19.63 -1.89 -8.73
C VAL A 287 21.08 -2.35 -8.64
N LYS A 288 21.28 -3.66 -8.50
CA LYS A 288 22.59 -4.31 -8.50
C LYS A 288 22.54 -5.51 -9.44
N THR A 289 23.24 -5.43 -10.56
CA THR A 289 23.29 -6.50 -11.56
C THR A 289 24.36 -7.54 -11.21
N LYS A 290 24.30 -8.70 -11.90
CA LYS A 290 25.29 -9.79 -11.79
C LYS A 290 25.43 -10.34 -10.37
N ILE A 291 24.33 -10.82 -9.81
CA ILE A 291 24.28 -11.45 -8.47
C ILE A 291 24.66 -12.93 -8.58
N HIS A 292 25.90 -13.27 -8.26
CA HIS A 292 26.40 -14.62 -8.56
C HIS A 292 26.06 -15.68 -7.50
N SER A 293 25.62 -15.28 -6.31
CA SER A 293 25.32 -16.20 -5.21
C SER A 293 24.35 -15.60 -4.19
N ALA A 294 23.76 -16.45 -3.33
CA ALA A 294 22.96 -16.01 -2.19
C ALA A 294 23.79 -15.18 -1.19
N ALA A 295 25.07 -15.53 -0.99
CA ALA A 295 25.97 -14.74 -0.16
C ALA A 295 26.21 -13.34 -0.71
N ASP A 296 26.42 -13.21 -2.04
CA ASP A 296 26.55 -11.92 -2.71
C ASP A 296 25.25 -11.09 -2.58
N PHE A 297 24.08 -11.72 -2.76
CA PHE A 297 22.79 -11.08 -2.54
C PHE A 297 22.66 -10.52 -1.11
N LEU A 298 22.91 -11.36 -0.10
CA LEU A 298 22.78 -10.97 1.30
C LEU A 298 23.79 -9.90 1.71
N HIS A 299 25.03 -9.99 1.22
CA HIS A 299 26.05 -8.98 1.46
C HIS A 299 25.63 -7.62 0.89
N ARG A 300 25.13 -7.57 -0.35
CA ARG A 300 24.64 -6.33 -0.95
C ARG A 300 23.40 -5.78 -0.25
N MET A 301 22.50 -6.65 0.20
CA MET A 301 21.36 -6.26 1.02
C MET A 301 21.80 -5.63 2.35
N HIS A 302 22.82 -6.20 3.01
CA HIS A 302 23.36 -5.63 4.25
C HIS A 302 23.94 -4.24 4.02
N GLN A 303 24.75 -4.06 2.96
CA GLN A 303 25.29 -2.75 2.58
C GLN A 303 24.20 -1.71 2.26
N ILE A 304 23.10 -2.14 1.63
CA ILE A 304 21.94 -1.26 1.34
C ILE A 304 21.23 -0.92 2.65
N ASN A 305 20.99 -1.89 3.53
CA ASN A 305 20.32 -1.69 4.80
C ASN A 305 21.10 -0.71 5.69
N GLU A 306 22.43 -0.87 5.81
CA GLU A 306 23.28 0.07 6.56
C GLU A 306 23.16 1.50 6.03
N LYS A 307 23.10 1.68 4.70
CA LYS A 307 22.91 3.01 4.10
C LYS A 307 21.52 3.57 4.41
N VAL A 308 20.48 2.76 4.31
CA VAL A 308 19.09 3.17 4.58
C VAL A 308 18.92 3.53 6.07
N VAL A 309 19.43 2.70 6.98
CA VAL A 309 19.40 2.95 8.43
C VAL A 309 20.21 4.20 8.79
N LYS A 310 21.39 4.40 8.18
CA LYS A 310 22.17 5.61 8.38
C LYS A 310 21.40 6.86 7.94
N LEU A 311 20.83 6.84 6.74
CA LEU A 311 20.00 7.92 6.21
C LEU A 311 18.77 8.21 7.07
N SER A 312 18.07 7.18 7.56
CA SER A 312 16.91 7.37 8.44
C SER A 312 17.32 7.88 9.82
N SER A 313 18.46 7.43 10.36
CA SER A 313 19.00 7.93 11.64
C SER A 313 19.49 9.38 11.54
N GLU A 314 20.07 9.80 10.41
CA GLU A 314 20.46 11.19 10.17
C GLU A 314 19.22 12.11 10.04
N LEU A 315 18.17 11.62 9.38
CA LEU A 315 16.88 12.33 9.28
C LEU A 315 16.14 12.41 10.62
N MET A 316 16.33 11.43 11.51
CA MET A 316 15.70 11.36 12.83
C MET A 316 16.56 12.00 13.93
N SER A 317 17.88 12.12 13.78
CA SER A 317 18.75 12.83 14.74
C SER A 317 18.65 14.35 14.61
N ASP A 318 18.15 14.84 13.48
CA ASP A 318 17.73 16.23 13.27
C ASP A 318 16.28 16.49 13.76
N SER A 319 15.73 15.61 14.61
CA SER A 319 14.32 15.66 15.01
C SER A 319 13.95 16.94 15.75
N GLU A 320 12.88 17.53 15.21
CA GLU A 320 11.95 18.54 15.74
C GLU A 320 12.30 20.01 15.59
N SER A 321 13.50 20.49 15.92
CA SER A 321 13.82 21.92 15.72
C SER A 321 14.37 22.24 14.34
N GLY A 322 15.18 21.34 13.76
CA GLY A 322 15.88 21.55 12.48
C GLY A 322 14.98 21.41 11.26
N ALA A 323 14.14 20.38 11.20
CA ALA A 323 13.23 20.16 10.08
C ALA A 323 12.12 21.24 10.01
N VAL A 324 11.54 21.62 11.16
CA VAL A 324 10.59 22.73 11.24
C VAL A 324 11.29 24.04 10.91
N SER A 325 12.50 24.31 11.42
CA SER A 325 13.26 25.51 11.05
C SER A 325 13.65 25.54 9.57
N ASN A 326 13.96 24.41 8.95
CA ASN A 326 14.34 24.35 7.53
C ASN A 326 13.13 24.47 6.61
N ILE A 327 11.99 23.86 6.95
CA ILE A 327 10.72 24.06 6.24
C ILE A 327 10.26 25.50 6.42
N MET A 328 10.32 26.05 7.64
CA MET A 328 9.90 27.42 7.94
C MET A 328 10.83 28.43 7.28
N ASN A 329 12.16 28.19 7.25
CA ASN A 329 13.11 29.01 6.48
C ASN A 329 12.91 28.88 4.97
N TYR A 330 12.58 27.69 4.45
CA TYR A 330 12.27 27.51 3.04
C TYR A 330 10.98 28.24 2.65
N VAL A 331 9.94 28.15 3.47
CA VAL A 331 8.68 28.88 3.30
C VAL A 331 8.91 30.38 3.41
N LEU A 332 9.63 30.86 4.43
CA LEU A 332 9.98 32.28 4.60
C LEU A 332 10.81 32.82 3.43
N ARG A 333 11.79 32.06 2.95
CA ARG A 333 12.65 32.47 1.83
C ARG A 333 11.89 32.53 0.52
N ASN A 334 11.00 31.57 0.26
CA ASN A 334 10.13 31.61 -0.91
C ASN A 334 9.09 32.73 -0.81
N TYR A 335 8.52 32.95 0.39
CA TYR A 335 7.58 34.05 0.63
C TYR A 335 8.24 35.42 0.43
N LEU A 336 9.48 35.60 0.92
CA LEU A 336 10.26 36.82 0.72
C LEU A 336 10.57 37.05 -0.76
N THR A 337 10.87 35.97 -1.51
CA THR A 337 11.14 36.04 -2.95
C THR A 337 9.89 36.46 -3.73
N VAL A 338 8.72 35.90 -3.39
CA VAL A 338 7.43 36.28 -3.97
C VAL A 338 7.09 37.74 -3.62
N LEU A 339 7.31 38.16 -2.37
CA LEU A 339 7.09 39.55 -1.94
C LEU A 339 7.97 40.53 -2.72
N LEU A 340 9.25 40.20 -2.91
CA LEU A 340 10.19 40.99 -3.72
C LEU A 340 9.72 41.11 -5.17
N PHE A 341 9.22 40.01 -5.75
CA PHE A 341 8.68 40.00 -7.10
C PHE A 341 7.44 40.90 -7.24
N VAL A 342 6.54 40.86 -6.25
CA VAL A 342 5.36 41.74 -6.20
C VAL A 342 5.77 43.20 -6.05
N VAL A 343 6.76 43.52 -5.21
CA VAL A 343 7.27 44.90 -5.06
C VAL A 343 7.89 45.39 -6.36
N ILE A 344 8.72 44.58 -7.02
CA ILE A 344 9.34 44.93 -8.31
C ILE A 344 8.26 45.19 -9.36
N ILE A 345 7.26 44.31 -9.49
CA ILE A 345 6.14 44.50 -10.42
C ILE A 345 5.38 45.79 -10.08
N THR A 346 5.12 46.04 -8.80
CA THR A 346 4.38 47.24 -8.36
C THR A 346 5.14 48.52 -8.69
N VAL A 347 6.45 48.57 -8.40
CA VAL A 347 7.33 49.69 -8.75
C VAL A 347 7.37 49.89 -10.26
N LEU A 348 7.47 48.80 -11.04
CA LEU A 348 7.46 48.85 -12.50
C LEU A 348 6.14 49.44 -13.02
N VAL A 349 5.00 49.00 -12.48
CA VAL A 349 3.67 49.52 -12.84
C VAL A 349 3.54 51.01 -12.50
N VAL A 350 4.00 51.43 -11.32
CA VAL A 350 4.00 52.85 -10.92
C VAL A 350 4.88 53.68 -11.85
N TYR A 351 6.09 53.22 -12.15
CA TYR A 351 7.01 53.88 -13.06
C TYR A 351 6.43 54.01 -14.48
N LEU A 352 5.83 52.94 -15.01
CA LEU A 352 5.17 52.97 -16.31
C LEU A 352 3.97 53.93 -16.34
N ARG A 353 3.19 54.00 -15.26
CA ARG A 353 2.10 54.98 -15.13
C ARG A 353 2.62 56.42 -15.10
N GLN A 354 3.68 56.71 -14.34
CA GLN A 354 4.29 58.04 -14.31
C GLN A 354 4.85 58.44 -15.69
N LYS A 355 5.52 57.52 -16.38
CA LYS A 355 6.02 57.75 -17.75
C LYS A 355 4.88 58.04 -18.73
N LYS A 356 3.75 57.33 -18.62
CA LYS A 356 2.56 57.59 -19.44
C LYS A 356 1.95 58.96 -19.15
N MET A 357 1.82 59.34 -17.87
CA MET A 357 1.33 60.66 -17.46
C MET A 357 2.19 61.80 -17.99
N LEU A 358 3.52 61.67 -17.91
CA LEU A 358 4.47 62.66 -18.47
C LEU A 358 4.34 62.80 -19.99
N LYS A 359 4.11 61.69 -20.70
CA LYS A 359 3.89 61.71 -22.15
C LYS A 359 2.60 62.47 -22.50
N VAL A 360 1.51 62.19 -21.79
CA VAL A 360 0.22 62.89 -21.96
C VAL A 360 0.36 64.38 -21.66
N LYS A 361 1.09 64.75 -20.60
CA LYS A 361 1.31 66.16 -20.26
C LYS A 361 2.10 66.91 -21.35
N LYS A 362 3.16 66.30 -21.89
CA LYS A 362 3.93 66.89 -23.00
C LYS A 362 3.13 66.99 -24.30
N GLU A 363 2.23 66.04 -24.56
CA GLU A 363 1.32 66.09 -25.71
C GLU A 363 0.26 67.20 -25.53
N ALA A 364 -0.23 67.42 -24.31
CA ALA A 364 -1.15 68.52 -24.01
C ALA A 364 -0.48 69.90 -24.12
N GLU A 365 0.73 70.08 -23.59
CA GLU A 365 1.50 71.34 -23.70
C GLU A 365 1.76 71.72 -25.18
N LYS A 366 2.10 70.73 -26.03
CA LYS A 366 2.26 70.95 -27.47
C LYS A 366 0.97 71.36 -28.18
N GLN A 367 -0.19 70.87 -27.72
CA GLN A 367 -1.49 71.24 -28.30
C GLN A 367 -1.94 72.65 -27.87
N GLU A 368 -1.51 73.13 -26.69
CA GLU A 368 -1.76 74.51 -26.27
C GLU A 368 -0.88 75.50 -27.05
N GLU A 369 0.40 75.19 -27.28
CA GLU A 369 1.29 76.01 -28.12
C GLU A 369 0.73 76.16 -29.54
N GLN A 370 0.22 75.08 -30.15
CA GLN A 370 -0.40 75.11 -31.49
C GLN A 370 -1.73 75.88 -31.58
N LYS A 371 -2.37 76.23 -30.46
CA LYS A 371 -3.58 77.07 -30.43
C LYS A 371 -3.30 78.55 -30.22
N THR A 372 -2.05 78.90 -29.89
CA THR A 372 -1.66 80.28 -29.55
C THR A 372 -0.93 80.98 -30.71
N GLU A 373 -0.52 80.22 -31.74
CA GLU A 373 -0.22 80.71 -33.10
C GLU A 373 -1.50 80.76 -33.95
#